data_AF-A0A5I9S197-F1
#
_entry.id   AF-A0A5I9S197-F1
#
_cell.length_a   1.000
_cell.length_b   1.000
_cell.length_c   1.000
_cell.angle_alpha   90.00
_cell.angle_beta   90.00
_cell.angle_gamma   90.00
#
_symmetry.space_group_name_H-M   'P 1'
#
loop_
_entity.id
_entity.type
_entity.pdbx_description
1 polymer ?
#
loop_
_entity_poly.entity_id
_entity_poly.type
_entity_poly.pdbx_seq_one_letter_code
_entity_poly.pdbx_strand_id
1 'polypeptide(L)'
;MLSTQRIGSNVSVKIGKETLATIQYSEDLTPELTLEKYNQRAKEHAQNIVSKIIETAQNQAAFDSNVNAALDNAKQNLISNTRQFQS
;
A
#
# COMPACT_ATOMS: atom_id res chain seq x y z
N MET A 1 9.15 -1.88 37.74
CA MET A 1 8.91 -1.32 36.40
C MET A 1 7.62 -0.51 36.47
N LEU A 2 7.62 0.75 36.02
CA LEU A 2 6.36 1.48 35.80
C LEU A 2 5.69 0.89 34.57
N SER A 3 4.55 0.22 34.74
CA SER A 3 3.73 -0.21 33.62
C SER A 3 3.00 1.01 33.06
N THR A 4 3.42 1.50 31.90
CA THR A 4 2.62 2.48 31.17
C THR A 4 1.35 1.80 30.67
N GLN A 5 0.19 2.31 31.10
CA GLN A 5 -1.09 1.82 30.59
C GLN A 5 -1.22 2.23 29.12
N ARG A 6 -1.75 1.35 28.27
CA ARG A 6 -1.91 1.59 26.83
C ARG A 6 -3.37 1.52 26.43
N ILE A 7 -3.72 2.27 25.40
CA ILE A 7 -5.01 2.19 24.70
C ILE A 7 -4.78 1.67 23.28
N GLY A 8 -5.63 0.75 22.84
CA GLY A 8 -5.51 0.11 21.54
C GLY A 8 -6.88 -0.13 20.90
N SER A 9 -6.93 -0.01 19.58
CA SER A 9 -8.12 -0.26 18.78
C SER A 9 -7.75 -0.67 17.36
N ASN A 10 -8.76 -1.18 16.64
CA ASN A 10 -8.64 -1.58 15.26
C ASN A 10 -9.38 -0.58 14.38
N VAL A 11 -8.68 -0.04 13.38
CA VAL A 11 -9.28 0.82 12.35
C VAL A 11 -9.64 -0.04 11.15
N SER A 12 -10.95 -0.15 10.87
CA SER A 12 -11.45 -0.84 9.69
C SER A 12 -11.43 0.09 8.48
N VAL A 13 -10.68 -0.28 7.45
CA VAL A 13 -10.67 0.40 6.16
C VAL A 13 -11.67 -0.31 5.26
N LYS A 14 -12.66 0.42 4.74
CA LYS A 14 -13.76 -0.13 3.96
C LYS A 14 -13.88 0.51 2.59
N ILE A 15 -14.29 -0.28 1.60
CA ILE A 15 -14.81 0.20 0.32
C ILE A 15 -16.25 -0.29 0.19
N GLY A 16 -17.20 0.64 0.17
CA GLY A 16 -18.61 0.31 0.24
C GLY A 16 -18.93 -0.49 1.51
N LYS A 17 -19.38 -1.73 1.35
CA LYS A 17 -19.72 -2.65 2.45
C LYS A 17 -18.58 -3.61 2.83
N GLU A 18 -17.51 -3.67 2.04
CA GLU A 18 -16.41 -4.61 2.23
C GLU A 18 -15.30 -4.01 3.08
N THR A 19 -14.77 -4.80 4.02
CA THR A 19 -13.58 -4.43 4.80
C THR A 19 -12.34 -4.90 4.04
N LEU A 20 -11.53 -3.96 3.59
CA LEU A 20 -10.29 -4.25 2.87
C LEU A 20 -9.13 -4.57 3.81
N ALA A 21 -9.06 -3.84 4.92
CA ALA A 21 -7.96 -3.99 5.87
C ALA A 21 -8.44 -3.64 7.29
N THR A 22 -7.81 -4.29 8.26
CA THR A 22 -7.94 -3.94 9.67
C THR A 22 -6.57 -3.53 10.17
N ILE A 23 -6.42 -2.26 10.54
CA ILE A 23 -5.14 -1.68 10.96
C ILE A 23 -5.16 -1.52 12.48
N GLN A 24 -4.21 -2.17 13.15
CA GLN A 24 -4.05 -2.04 14.59
C GLN A 24 -3.39 -0.70 14.92
N TYR A 25 -3.95 0.02 15.88
CA TYR A 25 -3.36 1.25 16.40
C TYR A 25 -3.37 1.23 17.93
N SER A 26 -2.23 1.55 18.54
CA SER A 26 -2.11 1.68 19.99
C SER A 26 -1.12 2.75 20.38
N GLU A 27 -1.40 3.45 21.46
CA GLU A 27 -0.52 4.46 22.04
C GLU A 27 -0.58 4.40 23.57
N ASP A 28 0.40 5.06 24.19
CA ASP A 28 0.46 5.15 25.64
C ASP A 28 -0.66 6.07 26.15
N LEU A 29 -1.29 5.66 27.24
CA LEU A 29 -2.33 6.44 27.88
C LEU A 29 -1.66 7.61 28.63
N THR A 30 -1.89 8.83 28.15
CA THR A 30 -1.38 10.06 28.78
C THR A 30 -2.52 10.85 29.43
N PRO A 31 -2.25 11.69 30.44
CA PRO A 31 -3.27 12.52 31.07
C PRO A 31 -3.97 13.51 30.11
N GLU A 32 -3.31 13.86 29.00
CA GLU A 32 -3.82 14.79 27.99
C GLU A 32 -4.61 14.11 26.86
N LEU A 33 -4.68 12.77 26.89
CA LEU A 33 -5.37 11.97 25.89
C LEU A 33 -6.88 12.19 26.00
N THR A 34 -7.49 12.56 24.88
CA THR A 34 -8.94 12.53 24.69
C THR A 34 -9.27 11.49 23.63
N LEU A 35 -10.48 10.91 23.72
CA LEU A 35 -10.92 9.91 22.74
C LEU A 35 -10.96 10.49 21.32
N GLU A 36 -11.31 11.76 21.17
CA GLU A 36 -11.29 12.47 19.89
C GLU A 36 -9.88 12.53 19.29
N LYS A 37 -8.89 12.96 20.09
CA LYS A 37 -7.48 13.03 19.66
C LYS A 37 -6.93 11.64 19.31
N TYR A 38 -7.26 10.63 20.13
CA TYR A 38 -6.91 9.23 19.87
C TYR A 38 -7.50 8.75 18.53
N ASN A 39 -8.80 8.97 18.31
CA ASN A 39 -9.50 8.57 17.08
C ASN A 39 -8.92 9.27 15.84
N GLN A 40 -8.59 10.56 15.96
CA GLN A 40 -7.95 11.31 14.88
C GLN A 40 -6.59 10.72 14.51
N ARG A 41 -5.73 10.45 15.50
CA ARG A 41 -4.42 9.82 15.25
C ARG A 41 -4.54 8.40 14.72
N ALA A 42 -5.50 7.61 15.23
CA ALA A 42 -5.78 6.26 14.73
C ALA A 42 -6.18 6.29 13.24
N LYS A 43 -7.04 7.25 12.87
CA LYS A 43 -7.46 7.47 11.48
C LYS A 43 -6.29 7.89 10.60
N GLU A 44 -5.49 8.87 11.02
CA GLU A 44 -4.30 9.33 10.29
C GLU A 44 -3.28 8.20 10.09
N HIS A 45 -3.04 7.39 11.13
CA HIS A 45 -2.18 6.23 11.06
C HIS A 45 -2.68 5.22 10.01
N ALA A 46 -3.96 4.88 10.04
CA ALA A 46 -4.57 3.98 9.07
C ALA A 46 -4.49 4.54 7.64
N GLN A 47 -4.77 5.83 7.45
CA GLN A 47 -4.65 6.49 6.15
C GLN A 47 -3.21 6.44 5.62
N ASN A 48 -2.21 6.73 6.46
CA ASN A 48 -0.80 6.68 6.05
C ASN A 48 -0.36 5.27 5.64
N ILE A 49 -0.82 4.23 6.35
CA ILE A 49 -0.53 2.84 5.97
C ILE A 49 -1.18 2.50 4.63
N VAL A 50 -2.46 2.83 4.45
CA VAL A 50 -3.18 2.57 3.20
C VAL A 50 -2.52 3.30 2.03
N SER A 51 -2.13 4.57 2.20
CA SER A 51 -1.43 5.33 1.17
C SER A 51 -0.12 4.68 0.74
N LYS A 52 0.70 4.19 1.69
CA LYS A 52 1.95 3.48 1.37
C LYS A 52 1.72 2.17 0.62
N ILE A 53 0.65 1.43 0.97
CA ILE A 53 0.27 0.21 0.26
C ILE A 53 -0.13 0.53 -1.18
N ILE A 54 -0.97 1.55 -1.38
CA ILE A 54 -1.40 2.00 -2.72
C ILE A 54 -0.20 2.44 -3.55
N GLU A 55 0.67 3.27 -3.00
CA GLU A 55 1.88 3.75 -3.68
C GLU A 55 2.79 2.58 -4.10
N THR A 56 3.04 1.63 -3.20
CA THR A 56 3.84 0.44 -3.49
C THR A 56 3.22 -0.41 -4.59
N ALA A 57 1.90 -0.61 -4.55
CA ALA A 57 1.17 -1.37 -5.56
C ALA A 57 1.22 -0.69 -6.94
N GLN A 58 1.09 0.64 -7.00
CA GLN A 58 1.22 1.41 -8.24
C GLN A 58 2.62 1.31 -8.83
N ASN A 59 3.66 1.42 -7.99
CA ASN A 59 5.05 1.27 -8.41
C ASN A 59 5.33 -0.13 -8.97
N GLN A 60 4.81 -1.17 -8.32
CA GLN A 60 4.93 -2.55 -8.81
C GLN A 60 4.22 -2.73 -10.16
N ALA A 61 2.99 -2.24 -10.30
CA ALA A 61 2.23 -2.33 -11.55
C ALA A 61 2.93 -1.58 -12.71
N ALA A 62 3.53 -0.41 -12.42
CA ALA A 62 4.31 0.33 -13.40
C ALA A 62 5.58 -0.43 -13.83
N PHE A 63 6.29 -1.05 -12.87
CA PHE A 63 7.45 -1.88 -13.17
C PHE A 63 7.08 -3.07 -14.07
N ASP A 64 6.02 -3.81 -13.73
CA ASP A 64 5.56 -4.97 -14.50
C ASP A 64 5.15 -4.56 -15.93
N SER A 65 4.46 -3.43 -16.08
CA SER A 65 4.10 -2.87 -17.37
C SER A 65 5.34 -2.56 -18.24
N ASN A 66 6.36 -1.93 -17.65
CA ASN A 66 7.61 -1.61 -18.35
C ASN A 66 8.36 -2.86 -18.80
N VAL A 67 8.42 -3.90 -17.95
CA VAL A 67 9.04 -5.19 -18.29
C VAL A 67 8.30 -5.86 -19.45
N ASN A 68 6.97 -5.86 -19.42
CA ASN A 68 6.17 -6.42 -20.50
C ASN A 68 6.40 -5.69 -21.83
N ALA A 69 6.44 -4.36 -21.82
CA ALA A 69 6.73 -3.56 -23.00
C ALA A 69 8.13 -3.84 -23.57
N ALA A 70 9.15 -3.96 -22.69
CA ALA A 70 10.51 -4.29 -23.10
C ALA A 70 10.59 -5.69 -23.75
N LEU A 71 9.90 -6.67 -23.17
CA LEU A 71 9.82 -8.03 -23.70
C LEU A 71 9.13 -8.05 -25.07
N ASP A 72 8.03 -7.34 -25.24
CA ASP A 72 7.31 -7.29 -26.51
C ASP A 72 8.14 -6.62 -27.60
N ASN A 73 8.85 -5.53 -27.27
CA ASN A 73 9.81 -4.93 -28.19
C ASN A 73 10.93 -5.91 -28.59
N ALA A 74 11.48 -6.66 -27.64
CA ALA A 74 12.51 -7.65 -27.94
C ALA A 74 12.01 -8.75 -28.89
N LYS A 75 10.78 -9.26 -28.67
CA LYS A 75 10.14 -10.24 -29.56
C LYS A 75 9.96 -9.67 -30.97
N GLN A 76 9.47 -8.43 -31.10
CA GLN A 76 9.27 -7.81 -32.41
C GLN A 76 10.58 -7.60 -33.16
N ASN A 77 11.66 -7.24 -32.46
CA ASN A 77 12.99 -7.09 -33.06
C ASN A 77 13.53 -8.43 -33.58
N LEU A 78 13.38 -9.51 -32.81
CA LEU A 78 13.77 -10.86 -33.25
C LEU A 78 13.01 -11.27 -34.52
N ILE A 79 11.68 -11.10 -34.52
CA ILE A 79 10.83 -11.44 -35.68
C ILE A 79 11.22 -10.61 -36.91
N SER A 80 11.53 -9.33 -36.73
CA SER A 80 11.93 -8.43 -37.82
C SER A 80 13.29 -8.82 -38.39
N ASN A 81 14.26 -9.15 -37.55
CA ASN A 81 15.59 -9.60 -37.98
C ASN A 81 15.50 -10.94 -38.73
N THR A 82 14.75 -11.92 -38.24
CA THR A 82 14.58 -13.20 -38.94
C THR A 82 13.99 -13.02 -40.34
N ARG A 83 13.04 -12.09 -40.52
CA ARG A 83 12.46 -11.79 -41.84
C ARG A 83 13.47 -11.17 -42.80
N GLN A 84 14.39 -10.33 -42.32
CA GLN A 84 15.44 -9.73 -43.15
C GLN A 84 16.46 -10.74 -43.68
N PHE A 85 16.72 -11.84 -42.97
CA PHE A 85 17.64 -12.90 -43.43
C PHE A 85 16.99 -13.91 -44.37
N GLN A 86 15.67 -13.82 -44.59
CA GLN A 86 14.91 -14.72 -45.48
C GLN A 86 14.57 -14.09 -46.84
N SER A 87 14.87 -12.79 -47.03
CA SER A 87 14.73 -12.05 -48.30
C SER A 87 16.05 -11.95 -49.04
#